data_AF-A0A7C1Y3R5-F1
#
_entry.id   AF-A0A7C1Y3R5-F1
#
_cell.length_a   1.000
_cell.length_b   1.000
_cell.length_c   1.000
_cell.angle_alpha   90.00
_cell.angle_beta   90.00
_cell.angle_gamma   90.00
#
_symmetry.space_group_name_H-M   'P 1'
#
loop_
_entity.id
_entity.type
_entity.pdbx_description
1 polymer ?
#
loop_
_entity_poly.entity_id
_entity_poly.type
_entity_poly.pdbx_seq_one_letter_code
_entity_poly.pdbx_strand_id
1 'polypeptide(L)'
;MYKKLIIIASVLLVAGGATLTWALDQRRKDREEIADYQSKYTTQADDFVRQYNEWLQMPPQERTELPLLLDEDGKTKTREQLRREQQGRFKANVDKLVSGVVTNPSLADILYGENWRAELSIYKKRQAVNRFALTGSIVCTSTGGVVYAAWLLHVVVRLIVKAASGLKGLVGRSRSADEEDTDKEPEAEGAEDTKP
;
A
#
# COMPACT_ATOMS: atom_id res chain seq x y z
N MET A 1 19.21 -24.91 12.95
CA MET A 1 19.17 -23.89 11.88
C MET A 1 17.78 -23.31 11.66
N TYR A 2 16.72 -24.12 11.59
CA TYR A 2 15.36 -23.67 11.26
C TYR A 2 14.80 -22.54 12.16
N LYS A 3 15.02 -22.60 13.48
CA LYS A 3 14.57 -21.54 14.42
C LYS A 3 15.14 -20.15 14.10
N LYS A 4 16.42 -20.07 13.70
CA LYS A 4 17.07 -18.79 13.35
C LYS A 4 16.48 -18.21 12.06
N LEU A 5 16.16 -19.07 11.08
CA LEU A 5 15.51 -18.66 9.83
C LEU A 5 14.08 -18.16 10.05
N ILE A 6 13.31 -18.79 10.96
CA ILE A 6 11.98 -18.29 11.33
C ILE A 6 12.08 -16.89 11.95
N ILE A 7 13.00 -16.67 12.90
CA ILE A 7 13.15 -15.36 13.55
C ILE A 7 13.46 -14.27 12.52
N ILE A 8 14.39 -14.53 11.61
CA ILE A 8 14.73 -13.59 10.53
C ILE A 8 13.53 -13.36 9.60
N ALA A 9 12.83 -14.43 9.20
CA ALA A 9 11.65 -14.32 8.35
C ALA A 9 10.53 -13.51 9.01
N SER A 10 10.29 -13.69 10.31
CA SER A 10 9.32 -12.92 11.08
C SER A 10 9.69 -11.44 11.15
N VAL A 11 10.97 -11.12 11.41
CA VAL A 11 11.44 -9.73 11.42
C VAL A 11 11.26 -9.08 10.05
N LEU A 12 11.63 -9.78 8.97
CA LEU A 12 11.45 -9.29 7.60
C LEU A 12 9.97 -9.08 7.25
N LEU A 13 9.10 -10.00 7.65
CA LEU A 13 7.67 -9.92 7.37
C LEU A 13 7.01 -8.76 8.12
N VAL A 14 7.34 -8.56 9.41
CA VAL A 14 6.77 -7.47 10.22
C VAL A 14 7.31 -6.12 9.75
N ALA A 15 8.63 -5.98 9.58
CA ALA A 15 9.23 -4.71 9.14
C ALA A 15 8.82 -4.37 7.70
N GLY A 16 8.82 -5.36 6.80
CA GLY A 16 8.32 -5.22 5.44
C GLY A 16 6.84 -4.84 5.40
N GLY A 17 6.00 -5.53 6.16
CA GLY A 17 4.56 -5.24 6.22
C GLY A 17 4.27 -3.82 6.71
N ALA A 18 4.93 -3.39 7.79
CA ALA A 18 4.75 -2.05 8.35
C ALA A 18 5.22 -0.94 7.40
N THR A 19 6.37 -1.13 6.74
CA THR A 19 6.88 -0.15 5.77
C THR A 19 6.03 -0.11 4.50
N LEU A 20 5.47 -1.25 4.07
CA LEU A 20 4.55 -1.33 2.94
C LEU A 20 3.24 -0.59 3.22
N THR A 21 2.61 -0.83 4.38
CA THR A 21 1.36 -0.16 4.75
C THR A 21 1.55 1.35 4.88
N TRP A 22 2.63 1.79 5.52
CA TRP A 22 2.98 3.22 5.61
C TRP A 22 3.18 3.85 4.22
N ALA A 23 3.95 3.20 3.33
CA ALA A 23 4.20 3.72 1.98
C ALA A 23 2.92 3.84 1.14
N LEU A 24 2.00 2.88 1.27
CA LEU A 24 0.70 2.90 0.61
C LEU A 24 -0.24 3.98 1.16
N ASP A 25 -0.32 4.12 2.49
CA ASP A 25 -1.09 5.18 3.14
C ASP A 25 -0.58 6.57 2.75
N GLN A 26 0.75 6.74 2.73
CA GLN A 26 1.37 7.99 2.32
C GLN A 26 1.04 8.33 0.86
N ARG A 27 1.11 7.35 -0.05
CA ARG A 27 0.72 7.56 -1.46
C ARG A 27 -0.75 7.94 -1.61
N ARG A 28 -1.62 7.34 -0.79
CA ARG A 28 -3.04 7.64 -0.82
C ARG A 28 -3.30 9.09 -0.38
N LYS A 29 -2.72 9.51 0.74
CA LYS A 29 -2.81 10.90 1.23
C LYS A 29 -2.29 11.90 0.23
N ASP A 30 -1.10 11.64 -0.35
CA ASP A 30 -0.52 12.53 -1.36
C ASP A 30 -1.44 12.63 -2.60
N ARG A 31 -2.09 11.54 -3.03
CA ARG A 31 -3.05 11.58 -4.14
C ARG A 31 -4.33 12.34 -3.81
N GLU A 32 -4.88 12.13 -2.62
CA GLU A 32 -6.08 12.83 -2.17
C GLU A 32 -5.83 14.34 -2.07
N GLU A 33 -4.69 14.72 -1.49
CA GLU A 33 -4.27 16.13 -1.41
C GLU A 33 -4.10 16.73 -2.82
N ILE A 34 -3.36 16.06 -3.72
CA ILE A 34 -3.15 16.56 -5.09
C ILE A 34 -4.48 16.67 -5.84
N ALA A 35 -5.38 15.69 -5.71
CA ALA A 35 -6.69 15.73 -6.36
C ALA A 35 -7.55 16.91 -5.88
N ASP A 36 -7.51 17.22 -4.58
CA ASP A 36 -8.18 18.39 -4.00
C ASP A 36 -7.65 19.69 -4.64
N TYR A 37 -6.33 19.87 -4.66
CA TYR A 37 -5.73 21.04 -5.31
C TYR A 37 -5.98 21.07 -6.82
N GLN A 38 -5.98 19.92 -7.49
CA GLN A 38 -6.27 19.84 -8.93
C GLN A 38 -7.68 20.29 -9.25
N SER A 39 -8.67 19.93 -8.44
CA SER A 39 -10.05 20.36 -8.63
C SER A 39 -10.20 21.89 -8.53
N LYS A 40 -9.36 22.52 -7.71
CA LYS A 40 -9.42 23.96 -7.42
C LYS A 40 -8.54 24.82 -8.34
N TYR A 41 -7.40 24.30 -8.81
CA TYR A 41 -6.35 25.11 -9.44
C TYR A 41 -5.82 24.61 -10.78
N THR A 42 -6.21 23.42 -11.26
CA THR A 42 -5.69 22.89 -12.54
C THR A 42 -6.06 23.78 -13.72
N THR A 43 -7.34 24.13 -13.86
CA THR A 43 -7.82 25.00 -14.94
C THR A 43 -7.23 26.39 -14.86
N GLN A 44 -6.98 26.91 -13.65
CA GLN A 44 -6.45 28.25 -13.44
C GLN A 44 -5.05 28.45 -14.04
N ALA A 45 -4.18 27.43 -14.03
CA ALA A 45 -2.83 27.55 -14.60
C ALA A 45 -2.86 27.60 -16.14
N ASP A 46 -3.68 26.76 -16.77
CA ASP A 46 -3.82 26.71 -18.23
C ASP A 46 -4.58 27.95 -18.74
N ASP A 47 -5.63 28.37 -18.02
CA ASP A 47 -6.37 29.62 -18.30
C ASP A 47 -5.49 30.86 -18.13
N PHE A 48 -4.57 30.87 -17.15
CA PHE A 48 -3.62 31.97 -17.00
C PHE A 48 -2.70 32.12 -18.21
N VAL A 49 -2.16 31.02 -18.74
CA VAL A 49 -1.27 31.10 -19.92
C VAL A 49 -2.04 31.72 -21.10
N ARG A 50 -3.33 31.37 -21.26
CA ARG A 50 -4.20 31.99 -22.25
C ARG A 50 -4.39 33.50 -21.99
N GLN A 51 -4.81 33.89 -20.78
CA GLN A 51 -5.02 35.29 -20.42
C GLN A 51 -3.74 36.13 -20.54
N TYR A 52 -2.59 35.55 -20.18
CA TYR A 52 -1.30 36.21 -20.31
C TYR A 52 -0.93 36.45 -21.77
N ASN A 53 -1.16 35.46 -22.64
CA ASN A 53 -0.92 35.62 -24.08
C ASN A 53 -1.85 36.66 -24.70
N GLU A 54 -3.13 36.71 -24.29
CA GLU A 54 -4.08 37.75 -24.70
C GLU A 54 -3.62 39.13 -24.21
N TRP A 55 -3.16 39.22 -22.95
CA TRP A 55 -2.62 40.45 -22.38
C TRP A 55 -1.37 40.96 -23.11
N LEU A 56 -0.49 40.07 -23.56
CA LEU A 56 0.66 40.44 -24.39
C LEU A 56 0.26 40.99 -25.76
N GLN A 57 -0.87 40.55 -26.32
CA GLN A 57 -1.36 41.03 -27.62
C GLN A 57 -2.03 42.41 -27.55
N MET A 58 -2.44 42.86 -26.36
CA MET A 58 -3.02 44.20 -26.18
C MET A 58 -1.97 45.31 -26.39
N PRO A 59 -2.37 46.46 -26.95
CA PRO A 59 -1.52 47.65 -27.06
C PRO A 59 -0.94 48.05 -25.69
N PRO A 60 0.32 48.49 -25.60
CA PRO A 60 0.93 48.87 -24.32
C PRO A 60 0.16 49.95 -23.55
N GLN A 61 -0.60 50.81 -24.24
CA GLN A 61 -1.44 51.83 -23.59
C GLN A 61 -2.72 51.26 -22.96
N GLU A 62 -3.16 50.08 -23.39
CA GLU A 62 -4.38 49.40 -22.91
C GLU A 62 -4.07 48.24 -21.94
N ARG A 63 -2.79 47.87 -21.79
CA ARG A 63 -2.37 46.84 -20.82
C ARG A 63 -2.58 47.33 -19.39
N THR A 64 -3.58 46.75 -18.74
CA THR A 64 -3.83 46.89 -17.31
C THR A 64 -2.85 46.02 -16.49
N GLU A 65 -2.99 46.05 -15.16
CA GLU A 65 -2.24 45.15 -14.27
C GLU A 65 -2.41 43.67 -14.67
N LEU A 66 -1.37 42.87 -14.39
CA LEU A 66 -1.35 41.45 -14.74
C LEU A 66 -2.55 40.74 -14.07
N PRO A 67 -3.42 40.04 -14.84
CA PRO A 67 -4.65 39.43 -14.29
C PRO A 67 -4.41 38.51 -13.08
N LEU A 68 -3.25 37.85 -13.01
CA LEU A 68 -2.87 36.98 -11.89
C LEU A 68 -2.71 37.74 -10.56
N LEU A 69 -2.32 39.01 -10.64
CA LEU A 69 -2.12 39.89 -9.48
C LEU A 69 -3.42 40.52 -9.02
N LEU A 70 -4.52 40.34 -9.75
CA LEU A 70 -5.83 40.87 -9.39
C LEU A 70 -6.68 39.79 -8.74
N ASP A 71 -7.46 40.16 -7.73
CA ASP A 71 -8.48 39.34 -7.10
C ASP A 71 -9.78 39.33 -7.92
N GLU A 72 -10.78 38.57 -7.45
CA GLU A 72 -12.08 38.43 -8.12
C GLU A 72 -12.82 39.78 -8.28
N ASP A 73 -12.51 40.76 -7.43
CA ASP A 73 -13.09 42.11 -7.46
C ASP A 73 -12.25 43.09 -8.32
N GLY A 74 -11.20 42.60 -8.99
CA GLY A 74 -10.30 43.40 -9.80
C GLY A 74 -9.32 44.27 -9.01
N LYS A 75 -9.12 43.99 -7.72
CA LYS A 75 -8.14 44.70 -6.87
C LYS A 75 -6.83 43.92 -6.81
N THR A 76 -5.72 44.63 -6.60
CA THR A 76 -4.43 43.98 -6.43
C THR A 76 -4.44 43.06 -5.20
N LYS A 77 -4.15 41.78 -5.42
CA LYS A 77 -4.04 40.74 -4.40
C LYS A 77 -3.00 41.12 -3.36
N THR A 78 -3.31 40.79 -2.11
CA THR A 78 -2.30 40.82 -1.06
C THR A 78 -1.19 39.79 -1.34
N ARG A 79 0.03 40.06 -0.88
CA ARG A 79 1.16 39.13 -1.02
C ARG A 79 0.85 37.74 -0.48
N GLU A 80 0.10 37.64 0.62
CA GLU A 80 -0.28 36.34 1.21
C GLU A 80 -1.37 35.61 0.42
N GLN A 81 -2.30 36.32 -0.24
CA GLN A 81 -3.22 35.67 -1.18
C GLN A 81 -2.46 35.11 -2.38
N LEU A 82 -1.59 35.92 -2.99
CA LEU A 82 -0.79 35.50 -4.13
C LEU A 82 0.08 34.28 -3.80
N ARG A 83 0.77 34.29 -2.65
CA ARG A 83 1.61 33.19 -2.20
C ARG A 83 0.81 31.90 -2.00
N ARG A 84 -0.39 31.98 -1.39
CA ARG A 84 -1.27 30.82 -1.18
C ARG A 84 -1.75 30.23 -2.50
N GLU A 85 -2.14 31.08 -3.45
CA GLU A 85 -2.55 30.61 -4.78
C GLU A 85 -1.40 30.01 -5.58
N GLN A 86 -0.21 30.63 -5.54
CA GLN A 86 1.00 30.08 -6.18
C GLN A 86 1.32 28.69 -5.62
N GLN A 87 1.27 28.53 -4.30
CA GLN A 87 1.47 27.24 -3.67
C GLN A 87 0.36 26.23 -4.03
N GLY A 88 -0.89 26.68 -4.11
CA GLY A 88 -2.01 25.84 -4.56
C GLY A 88 -1.85 25.35 -5.99
N ARG A 89 -1.47 26.24 -6.92
CA ARG A 89 -1.16 25.92 -8.32
C ARG A 89 0.04 24.99 -8.45
N PHE A 90 1.07 25.21 -7.63
CA PHE A 90 2.24 24.33 -7.57
C PHE A 90 1.83 22.91 -7.17
N LYS A 91 1.08 22.77 -6.07
CA LYS A 91 0.60 21.46 -5.60
C LYS A 91 -0.30 20.76 -6.62
N ALA A 92 -1.21 21.49 -7.26
CA ALA A 92 -2.09 20.94 -8.31
C ALA A 92 -1.30 20.39 -9.51
N ASN A 93 -0.21 21.05 -9.88
CA ASN A 93 0.58 20.71 -11.08
C ASN A 93 1.88 19.97 -10.76
N VAL A 94 2.16 19.63 -9.50
CA VAL A 94 3.45 19.04 -9.09
C VAL A 94 3.77 17.77 -9.87
N ASP A 95 2.78 16.91 -10.15
CA ASP A 95 2.95 15.69 -10.94
C ASP A 95 3.36 15.98 -12.39
N LYS A 96 2.76 17.02 -13.01
CA LYS A 96 3.14 17.49 -14.36
C LYS A 96 4.55 18.08 -14.36
N LEU A 97 4.89 18.85 -13.33
CA LEU A 97 6.22 19.45 -13.17
C LEU A 97 7.30 18.38 -12.97
N VAL A 98 6.99 17.28 -12.27
CA VAL A 98 7.90 16.14 -12.11
C VAL A 98 8.10 15.40 -13.44
N SER A 99 7.05 15.24 -14.25
CA SER A 99 7.14 14.59 -15.57
C SER A 99 7.83 15.45 -16.64
N GLY A 100 8.23 16.68 -16.30
CA GLY A 100 8.91 17.60 -17.21
C GLY A 100 7.96 18.42 -18.06
N VAL A 101 6.65 18.30 -17.86
CA VAL A 101 5.64 19.14 -18.52
C VAL A 101 5.57 20.46 -17.77
N VAL A 102 6.26 21.47 -18.32
CA VAL A 102 6.20 22.84 -17.85
C VAL A 102 5.49 23.66 -18.92
N THR A 103 4.21 24.00 -18.70
CA THR A 103 3.36 24.68 -19.68
C THR A 103 3.98 26.00 -20.18
N ASN A 104 4.79 26.68 -19.35
CA ASN A 104 5.64 27.79 -19.79
C ASN A 104 6.80 28.07 -18.80
N PRO A 105 8.06 27.70 -19.11
CA PRO A 105 9.19 27.88 -18.19
C PRO A 105 9.45 29.33 -17.79
N SER A 106 9.15 30.28 -18.68
CA SER A 106 9.35 31.72 -18.42
C SER A 106 8.35 32.29 -17.40
N LEU A 107 7.18 31.64 -17.25
CA LEU A 107 6.12 32.05 -16.33
C LEU A 107 6.10 31.19 -15.06
N ALA A 108 6.96 30.18 -14.95
CA ALA A 108 6.94 29.24 -13.83
C ALA A 108 7.18 29.93 -12.48
N ASP A 109 8.09 30.91 -12.43
CA ASP A 109 8.39 31.66 -11.19
C ASP A 109 7.20 32.55 -10.77
N ILE A 110 6.43 33.06 -11.74
CA ILE A 110 5.21 33.84 -11.50
C ILE A 110 4.04 32.93 -11.08
N LEU A 111 3.91 31.77 -11.73
CA LEU A 111 2.81 30.83 -11.52
C LEU A 111 2.90 30.07 -10.20
N TYR A 112 4.11 29.63 -9.85
CA TYR A 112 4.38 28.73 -8.73
C TYR A 112 5.20 29.38 -7.61
N GLY A 113 5.68 30.61 -7.81
CA GLY A 113 6.52 31.34 -6.87
C GLY A 113 8.01 31.02 -7.05
N GLU A 114 8.90 31.94 -6.67
CA GLU A 114 10.35 31.85 -6.92
C GLU A 114 11.02 30.58 -6.38
N ASN A 115 10.47 29.99 -5.30
CA ASN A 115 11.02 28.79 -4.65
C ASN A 115 10.52 27.46 -5.22
N TRP A 116 9.71 27.47 -6.29
CA TRP A 116 9.07 26.25 -6.81
C TRP A 116 10.06 25.14 -7.19
N ARG A 117 11.27 25.51 -7.66
CA ARG A 117 12.32 24.53 -8.02
C ARG A 117 12.85 23.79 -6.79
N ALA A 118 13.03 24.52 -5.68
CA ALA A 118 13.46 23.94 -4.42
C ALA A 118 12.38 23.00 -3.88
N GLU A 119 11.12 23.44 -3.88
CA GLU A 119 9.97 22.61 -3.47
C GLU A 119 9.82 21.36 -4.35
N LEU A 120 9.97 21.50 -5.67
CA LEU A 120 9.93 20.38 -6.61
C LEU A 120 11.06 19.37 -6.33
N SER A 121 12.26 19.85 -5.98
CA SER A 121 13.39 18.98 -5.63
C SER A 121 13.13 18.18 -4.36
N ILE A 122 12.51 18.80 -3.35
CA ILE A 122 12.10 18.14 -2.10
C ILE A 122 11.03 17.10 -2.40
N TYR A 123 10.04 17.44 -3.23
CA TYR A 123 8.99 16.52 -3.64
C TYR A 123 9.56 15.30 -4.38
N LYS A 124 10.46 15.51 -5.35
CA LYS A 124 11.16 14.43 -6.08
C LYS A 124 11.94 13.51 -5.13
N LYS A 125 12.65 14.07 -4.15
CA LYS A 125 13.37 13.29 -3.12
C LYS A 125 12.40 12.45 -2.29
N ARG A 126 11.29 13.03 -1.82
CA ARG A 126 10.27 12.32 -1.04
C ARG A 126 9.66 11.18 -1.85
N GLN A 127 9.33 11.42 -3.12
CA GLN A 127 8.78 10.41 -4.02
C GLN A 127 9.78 9.28 -4.27
N ALA A 128 11.07 9.59 -4.43
CA ALA A 128 12.13 8.60 -4.59
C ALA A 128 12.26 7.71 -3.34
N VAL A 129 12.33 8.31 -2.13
CA VAL A 129 12.37 7.58 -0.87
C VAL A 129 11.15 6.67 -0.71
N ASN A 130 9.95 7.17 -1.01
CA ASN A 130 8.72 6.38 -0.92
C ASN A 130 8.72 5.21 -1.93
N ARG A 131 9.27 5.41 -3.14
CA ARG A 131 9.43 4.34 -4.14
C ARG A 131 10.41 3.27 -3.67
N PHE A 132 11.56 3.66 -3.11
CA PHE A 132 12.52 2.71 -2.54
C PHE A 132 11.94 1.95 -1.34
N ALA A 133 11.23 2.64 -0.45
CA ALA A 133 10.55 2.03 0.69
C ALA A 133 9.52 0.99 0.23
N LEU A 134 8.70 1.31 -0.77
CA LEU A 134 7.68 0.41 -1.30
C LEU A 134 8.29 -0.80 -2.02
N THR A 135 9.31 -0.59 -2.87
CA THR A 135 9.98 -1.71 -3.54
C THR A 135 10.72 -2.60 -2.53
N GLY A 136 11.46 -2.01 -1.60
CA GLY A 136 12.17 -2.75 -0.56
C GLY A 136 11.23 -3.53 0.35
N SER A 137 10.10 -2.94 0.72
CA SER A 137 9.11 -3.59 1.58
C SER A 137 8.41 -4.76 0.89
N ILE A 138 8.12 -4.68 -0.42
CA ILE A 138 7.58 -5.81 -1.20
C ILE A 138 8.57 -6.98 -1.21
N VAL A 139 9.85 -6.72 -1.50
CA VAL A 139 10.89 -7.77 -1.52
C VAL A 139 11.07 -8.39 -0.14
N CYS A 140 11.12 -7.57 0.91
CA CYS A 140 11.25 -8.00 2.30
C CYS A 140 10.06 -8.87 2.74
N THR A 141 8.84 -8.40 2.49
CA THR A 141 7.60 -9.08 2.87
C THR A 141 7.41 -10.38 2.10
N SER A 142 7.68 -10.39 0.79
CA SER A 142 7.58 -11.61 -0.03
C SER A 142 8.59 -12.68 0.40
N THR A 143 9.85 -12.30 0.64
CA THR A 143 10.89 -13.23 1.09
C THR A 143 10.55 -13.81 2.47
N GLY A 144 10.17 -12.97 3.43
CA GLY A 144 9.73 -13.42 4.76
C GLY A 144 8.46 -14.28 4.69
N GLY A 145 7.52 -13.89 3.83
CA GLY A 145 6.25 -14.59 3.59
C GLY A 145 6.44 -16.01 3.07
N VAL A 146 7.33 -16.22 2.09
CA VAL A 146 7.60 -17.57 1.54
C VAL A 146 8.17 -18.50 2.61
N VAL A 147 9.15 -18.04 3.39
CA VAL A 147 9.77 -18.85 4.45
C VAL A 147 8.75 -19.19 5.54
N TYR A 148 7.93 -18.21 5.93
CA TYR A 148 6.91 -18.40 6.95
C TYR A 148 5.77 -19.32 6.47
N ALA A 149 5.33 -19.17 5.22
CA ALA A 149 4.32 -20.04 4.61
C ALA A 149 4.80 -21.50 4.48
N ALA A 150 6.05 -21.72 4.06
CA ALA A 150 6.65 -23.04 4.01
C ALA A 150 6.71 -23.69 5.40
N TRP A 151 7.01 -22.90 6.44
CA TRP A 151 6.97 -23.39 7.82
C TRP A 151 5.55 -23.77 8.27
N LEU A 152 4.57 -22.89 8.04
CA LEU A 152 3.17 -23.19 8.37
C LEU A 152 2.67 -24.45 7.66
N LEU A 153 2.98 -24.60 6.36
CA LEU A 153 2.64 -25.79 5.59
C LEU A 153 3.26 -27.04 6.23
N HIS A 154 4.53 -26.99 6.63
CA HIS A 154 5.17 -28.11 7.30
C HIS A 154 4.48 -28.48 8.63
N VAL A 155 4.09 -27.48 9.42
CA VAL A 155 3.36 -27.69 10.69
C VAL A 155 2.00 -28.33 10.43
N VAL A 156 1.24 -27.83 9.45
CA VAL A 156 -0.08 -28.37 9.07
C VAL A 156 0.04 -29.83 8.62
N VAL A 157 0.99 -30.16 7.74
CA VAL A 157 1.22 -31.54 7.29
C VAL A 157 1.53 -32.47 8.47
N ARG A 158 2.35 -32.03 9.44
CA ARG A 158 2.64 -32.83 10.64
C ARG A 158 1.40 -33.06 11.51
N LEU A 159 0.55 -32.04 11.67
CA LEU A 159 -0.69 -32.18 12.43
C LEU A 159 -1.64 -33.18 11.76
N ILE A 160 -1.77 -33.12 10.43
CA ILE A 160 -2.60 -34.07 9.66
C ILE A 160 -2.06 -35.50 9.80
N VAL A 161 -0.75 -35.71 9.63
CA VAL A 161 -0.13 -37.04 9.80
C VAL A 161 -0.35 -37.56 11.22
N LYS A 162 -0.17 -36.71 12.24
CA LYS A 162 -0.37 -37.10 13.64
C LYS A 162 -1.84 -37.46 13.92
N ALA A 163 -2.79 -36.68 13.42
CA ALA A 163 -4.22 -36.97 13.53
C ALA A 163 -4.58 -38.30 12.83
N ALA A 164 -4.07 -38.54 11.61
CA ALA A 164 -4.30 -39.78 10.88
C ALA A 164 -3.70 -41.01 11.58
N SER A 165 -2.51 -40.87 12.19
CA SER A 165 -1.88 -41.95 12.96
C SER A 165 -2.61 -42.25 14.27
N GLY A 166 -3.15 -41.23 14.95
CA GLY A 166 -3.98 -41.41 16.15
C GLY A 166 -5.30 -42.11 15.83
N LEU A 167 -5.91 -41.80 14.69
CA LEU A 167 -7.11 -42.47 14.22
C LEU A 167 -6.85 -43.94 13.86
N LYS A 168 -5.72 -44.25 13.19
CA LYS A 168 -5.32 -45.63 12.90
C LYS A 168 -5.02 -46.44 14.16
N GLY A 169 -4.46 -45.81 15.20
CA GLY A 169 -4.24 -46.46 16.50
C GLY A 169 -5.54 -46.83 17.23
N LEU A 170 -6.58 -46.00 17.10
CA LEU A 170 -7.92 -46.28 17.64
C LEU A 170 -8.65 -47.37 16.86
N VAL A 171 -8.59 -47.35 15.51
CA VAL A 171 -9.23 -48.36 14.65
C VAL A 171 -8.52 -49.72 14.76
N GLY A 172 -7.19 -49.76 14.86
CA GLY A 172 -6.43 -51.00 15.05
C GLY A 172 -6.72 -51.68 16.39
N ARG A 173 -6.89 -50.89 17.47
CA ARG A 173 -7.20 -51.40 18.81
C ARG A 173 -8.64 -51.92 18.95
N SER A 174 -9.58 -51.41 18.15
CA SER A 174 -10.93 -51.97 18.07
C SER A 174 -10.95 -53.33 17.37
N ARG A 175 -10.13 -53.51 16.33
CA ARG A 175 -10.09 -54.75 15.55
C ARG A 175 -9.42 -55.91 16.29
N SER A 176 -8.42 -55.62 17.15
CA SER A 176 -7.82 -56.63 18.02
C SER A 176 -8.71 -57.06 19.18
N ALA A 177 -9.71 -56.26 19.56
CA ALA A 177 -10.67 -56.62 20.61
C ALA A 177 -11.77 -57.57 20.09
N ASP A 178 -12.11 -57.51 18.80
CA ASP A 178 -13.07 -58.42 18.17
C ASP A 178 -12.45 -59.80 17.83
N GLU A 179 -11.12 -59.88 17.67
CA GLU A 179 -10.39 -61.12 17.35
C GLU A 179 -10.13 -62.00 18.60
N GLU A 180 -10.21 -61.44 19.82
CA GLU A 180 -10.01 -62.17 21.09
C GLU A 180 -11.30 -62.85 21.60
N ASP A 181 -12.48 -62.46 21.09
CA ASP A 181 -13.79 -63.01 21.52
C ASP A 181 -14.30 -64.16 20.62
N THR A 182 -13.58 -64.48 19.54
CA THR A 182 -13.97 -65.55 18.60
C THR A 182 -13.38 -66.93 18.90
N ASP A 183 -12.47 -67.04 19.88
CA ASP A 183 -11.79 -68.30 20.26
C ASP A 183 -12.47 -69.05 21.43
N LYS A 184 -13.69 -68.66 21.85
CA LYS A 184 -14.49 -69.44 22.81
C LYS A 184 -15.52 -70.32 22.11
N GLU A 185 -15.05 -71.51 21.74
CA GLU A 185 -15.87 -72.64 21.30
C GLU A 185 -16.90 -73.05 22.38
N PRO A 186 -18.18 -73.29 22.04
CA PRO A 186 -19.17 -73.76 23.01
C PRO A 186 -19.09 -75.29 23.12
N GLU A 187 -18.47 -75.81 24.18
CA GLU A 187 -18.64 -77.21 24.55
C GLU A 187 -20.10 -77.44 25.01
N ALA A 188 -20.81 -78.20 24.19
CA ALA A 188 -22.11 -78.78 24.51
C ALA A 188 -21.92 -80.22 24.98
N GLU A 189 -22.44 -80.55 26.16
CA GLU A 189 -22.86 -81.90 26.62
C GLU A 189 -23.43 -81.69 28.04
N GLY A 190 -24.48 -82.32 28.53
CA GLY A 190 -25.20 -83.54 28.18
C GLY A 190 -25.85 -84.01 29.50
N ALA A 191 -27.09 -84.47 29.43
CA ALA A 191 -27.94 -84.80 30.59
C ALA A 191 -27.44 -85.99 31.41
N GLU A 192 -27.78 -86.05 32.72
CA GLU A 192 -28.43 -87.25 33.28
C GLU A 192 -29.08 -87.03 34.65
N ASP A 193 -30.25 -87.64 34.80
CA ASP A 193 -31.08 -87.79 35.98
C ASP A 193 -30.35 -88.43 37.17
N THR A 194 -30.70 -88.06 38.40
CA THR A 194 -31.20 -89.05 39.39
C THR A 194 -31.80 -88.37 40.62
N LYS A 195 -33.00 -88.85 40.97
CA LYS A 195 -33.78 -88.52 42.18
C LYS A 195 -33.60 -89.65 43.21
N PRO A 196 -33.94 -89.42 44.50
CA PRO A 196 -35.21 -89.98 45.00
C PRO A 196 -36.16 -88.95 45.64
#